data_AF-A0A379VJ95-F1
#
_entry.id   AF-A0A379VJ95-F1
#
_cell.length_a   1.000
_cell.length_b   1.000
_cell.length_c   1.000
_cell.angle_alpha   90.00
_cell.angle_beta   90.00
_cell.angle_gamma   90.00
#
_symmetry.space_group_name_H-M   'P 1'
#
loop_
_entity.id
_entity.type
_entity.pdbx_description
1 polymer ?
#
loop_
_entity_poly.entity_id
_entity_poly.type
_entity_poly.pdbx_seq_one_letter_code
_entity_poly.pdbx_strand_id
1 'polypeptide(L)'
;MPVQRPYNPNARRMAEMIQADWAKIGVQAKIVTYEWGEYLKRAKDGEQPDGDDGLDPAIMAIRITSSPRCSAAMPAQQGSNYSKWCYKPFEDLIQPARATDDHNKRN
;
A
#
# COMPACT_ATOMS: atom_id res chain seq x y z
N MET A 1 4.33 0.14 -12.13
CA MET A 1 5.53 -0.63 -11.71
C MET A 1 6.23 -1.18 -12.94
N PRO A 2 7.34 -0.57 -13.41
CA PRO A 2 8.00 -0.96 -14.65
C PRO A 2 8.96 -2.16 -14.49
N VAL A 3 9.27 -2.56 -13.27
CA VAL A 3 10.30 -3.57 -12.95
C VAL A 3 9.76 -4.66 -12.03
N GLN A 4 10.35 -5.86 -12.15
CA GLN A 4 10.06 -7.01 -11.30
C GLN A 4 10.42 -6.74 -9.83
N ARG A 5 9.60 -7.26 -8.90
CA ARG A 5 9.90 -7.25 -7.46
C ARG A 5 9.77 -8.68 -6.89
N PRO A 6 10.51 -9.02 -5.80
CA PRO A 6 10.42 -10.36 -5.19
C PRO A 6 9.00 -10.77 -4.78
N TYR A 7 8.17 -9.79 -4.39
CA TYR A 7 6.77 -10.00 -3.98
C TYR A 7 5.75 -9.85 -5.13
N ASN A 8 6.18 -9.37 -6.31
CA ASN A 8 5.30 -9.19 -7.47
C ASN A 8 6.12 -9.33 -8.77
N PRO A 9 6.10 -10.52 -9.40
CA PRO A 9 6.94 -10.78 -10.56
C PRO A 9 6.45 -10.04 -11.82
N ASN A 10 5.17 -9.70 -11.91
CA ASN A 10 4.63 -8.95 -13.04
C ASN A 10 3.42 -8.09 -12.61
N ALA A 11 3.74 -6.88 -12.16
CA ALA A 11 2.77 -5.90 -11.70
C ALA A 11 1.74 -5.52 -12.77
N ARG A 12 2.19 -5.36 -14.03
CA ARG A 12 1.31 -4.98 -15.13
C ARG A 12 0.25 -6.05 -15.37
N ARG A 13 0.67 -7.32 -15.43
CA ARG A 13 -0.25 -8.44 -15.63
C ARG A 13 -1.26 -8.57 -14.50
N MET A 14 -0.82 -8.37 -13.26
CA MET A 14 -1.71 -8.36 -12.10
C MET A 14 -2.78 -7.25 -12.21
N ALA A 15 -2.39 -6.02 -12.60
CA ALA A 15 -3.35 -4.94 -12.79
C ALA A 15 -4.37 -5.23 -13.91
N GLU A 16 -3.95 -5.84 -15.02
CA GLU A 16 -4.86 -6.26 -16.10
C GLU A 16 -5.91 -7.26 -15.60
N MET A 17 -5.51 -8.21 -14.73
CA MET A 17 -6.44 -9.16 -14.13
C MET A 17 -7.43 -8.48 -13.18
N ILE A 18 -6.94 -7.60 -12.30
CA ILE A 18 -7.80 -6.86 -11.36
C ILE A 18 -8.75 -5.93 -12.10
N GLN A 19 -8.28 -5.25 -13.15
CA GLN A 19 -9.10 -4.40 -14.01
C GLN A 19 -10.24 -5.20 -14.64
N ALA A 20 -9.95 -6.39 -15.17
CA ALA A 20 -10.96 -7.27 -15.76
C ALA A 20 -11.97 -7.78 -14.71
N ASP A 21 -11.54 -8.06 -13.49
CA ASP A 21 -12.42 -8.50 -12.41
C ASP A 21 -13.29 -7.35 -11.87
N TRP A 22 -12.73 -6.16 -11.72
CA TRP A 22 -13.46 -4.94 -11.33
C TRP A 22 -14.49 -4.53 -12.37
N ALA A 23 -14.18 -4.68 -13.66
CA ALA A 23 -15.14 -4.43 -14.74
C ALA A 23 -16.40 -5.30 -14.62
N LYS A 24 -16.30 -6.54 -14.10
CA LYS A 24 -17.45 -7.44 -13.89
C LYS A 24 -18.44 -6.91 -12.85
N ILE A 25 -17.96 -6.10 -11.90
CA ILE A 25 -18.79 -5.47 -10.86
C ILE A 25 -19.08 -3.98 -11.17
N GLY A 26 -18.82 -3.54 -12.40
CA GLY A 26 -19.12 -2.18 -12.86
C GLY A 26 -18.09 -1.12 -12.46
N VAL A 27 -16.94 -1.50 -11.90
CA VAL A 27 -15.87 -0.58 -11.55
C VAL A 27 -14.92 -0.45 -12.75
N GLN A 28 -14.81 0.76 -13.29
CA GLN A 28 -13.85 1.07 -14.35
C GLN A 28 -12.52 1.46 -13.71
N ALA A 29 -11.43 0.95 -14.27
CA ALA A 29 -10.11 1.27 -13.79
C ALA A 29 -9.14 1.43 -14.96
N LYS A 30 -8.14 2.28 -14.75
CA LYS A 30 -7.10 2.71 -15.67
C LYS A 30 -5.78 2.35 -15.05
N ILE A 31 -4.98 1.62 -15.81
CA ILE A 31 -3.64 1.23 -15.38
C ILE A 31 -2.70 2.41 -15.60
N VAL A 32 -2.10 2.90 -14.51
CA VAL A 32 -1.11 3.99 -14.54
C VAL A 32 0.25 3.44 -14.15
N THR A 33 1.33 3.96 -14.75
CA THR A 33 2.70 3.61 -14.36
C THR A 33 3.62 4.81 -14.47
N TYR A 34 4.55 4.91 -13.52
CA TYR A 34 5.63 5.89 -13.48
C TYR A 34 6.98 5.18 -13.35
N GLU A 35 8.07 5.94 -13.51
CA GLU A 35 9.41 5.52 -13.09
C GLU A 35 9.39 5.23 -11.56
N TRP A 36 10.20 4.27 -11.11
CA TRP A 36 10.12 3.74 -9.75
C TRP A 36 10.42 4.75 -8.63
N GLY A 37 11.40 5.62 -8.81
CA GLY A 37 11.74 6.68 -7.86
C GLY A 37 10.63 7.72 -7.73
N GLU A 38 10.14 8.20 -8.87
CA GLU A 38 9.00 9.13 -8.94
C GLU A 38 7.74 8.51 -8.33
N TYR A 39 7.52 7.22 -8.58
CA TYR A 39 6.43 6.46 -8.02
C TYR A 39 6.46 6.42 -6.47
N LEU A 40 7.61 6.11 -5.86
CA LEU A 40 7.74 6.06 -4.40
C LEU A 40 7.48 7.42 -3.74
N LYS A 41 7.90 8.50 -4.41
CA LYS A 41 7.68 9.87 -3.97
C LYS A 41 6.18 10.20 -3.96
N ARG A 42 5.49 10.02 -5.09
CA ARG A 42 4.04 10.28 -5.21
C ARG A 42 3.20 9.45 -4.25
N ALA A 43 3.51 8.17 -4.12
CA ALA A 43 2.81 7.29 -3.19
C ALA A 43 2.95 7.76 -1.74
N LYS A 44 4.13 8.26 -1.36
CA LYS A 44 4.42 8.82 -0.04
C LYS A 44 3.69 10.14 0.19
N ASP A 45 3.66 11.01 -0.81
CA ASP A 45 3.04 12.34 -0.76
C ASP A 45 1.49 12.23 -0.80
N GLY A 46 0.95 11.06 -1.12
CA GLY A 46 -0.49 10.82 -1.16
C GLY A 46 -1.12 11.22 -2.49
N GLU A 47 -0.31 11.54 -3.50
CA GLU A 47 -0.74 11.86 -4.88
C GLU A 47 -1.17 10.61 -5.67
N GLN A 48 -1.70 9.61 -4.97
CA GLN A 48 -2.26 8.44 -5.61
C GLN A 48 -3.55 8.91 -6.31
N PRO A 49 -3.87 8.44 -7.53
CA PRO A 49 -5.13 8.81 -8.15
C PRO A 49 -6.28 8.46 -7.20
N ASP A 50 -6.90 9.50 -6.66
CA ASP A 50 -7.96 9.39 -5.68
C ASP A 50 -9.15 8.67 -6.31
N GLY A 51 -9.43 7.47 -5.81
CA GLY A 51 -10.78 6.91 -5.73
C GLY A 51 -11.46 6.44 -7.02
N ASP A 52 -11.34 7.12 -8.16
CA ASP A 52 -12.39 6.96 -9.18
C ASP A 52 -12.03 6.10 -10.38
N ASP A 53 -10.77 5.98 -10.80
CA ASP A 53 -10.48 5.20 -12.02
C ASP A 53 -9.06 4.62 -12.06
N GLY A 54 -8.28 4.58 -10.98
CA GLY A 54 -6.84 4.25 -11.06
C GLY A 54 -6.45 2.91 -10.44
N LEU A 55 -6.12 1.90 -11.26
CA LEU A 55 -5.40 0.71 -10.79
C LEU A 55 -3.90 0.90 -11.02
N ASP A 56 -3.18 1.42 -10.03
CA ASP A 56 -1.72 1.35 -10.03
C ASP A 56 -1.27 0.07 -9.30
N PRO A 57 -0.78 -0.97 -10.03
CA PRO A 57 -0.35 -2.21 -9.41
C PRO A 57 0.84 -2.03 -8.46
N ALA A 58 1.61 -0.95 -8.61
CA ALA A 58 2.66 -0.58 -7.67
C ALA A 58 2.08 -0.18 -6.32
N ILE A 59 1.00 0.61 -6.31
CA ILE A 59 0.34 1.07 -5.08
C ILE A 59 -0.27 -0.10 -4.36
N MET A 60 -0.99 -0.97 -5.08
CA MET A 60 -1.57 -2.17 -4.49
C MET A 60 -0.52 -3.06 -3.82
N ALA A 61 0.56 -3.39 -4.52
CA ALA A 61 1.58 -4.28 -3.96
C ALA A 61 2.25 -3.68 -2.72
N ILE A 62 2.55 -2.37 -2.74
CA ILE A 62 3.25 -1.75 -1.61
C ILE A 62 2.33 -1.52 -0.42
N ARG A 63 1.04 -1.18 -0.64
CA ARG A 63 0.03 -1.12 0.43
C ARG A 63 -0.02 -2.42 1.22
N ILE A 64 0.02 -3.58 0.55
CA ILE A 64 0.01 -4.90 1.19
C ILE A 64 1.27 -5.14 2.03
N THR A 65 2.43 -4.63 1.59
CA THR A 65 3.72 -4.82 2.28
C THR A 65 4.04 -3.76 3.33
N SER A 66 3.19 -2.74 3.47
CA SER A 66 3.50 -1.58 4.32
C SER A 66 3.20 -1.81 5.80
N SER A 67 4.03 -1.24 6.67
CA SER A 67 3.79 -1.25 8.13
C SER A 67 2.54 -0.41 8.43
N PRO A 68 1.43 -0.99 8.93
CA PRO A 68 0.16 -0.29 9.11
C PRO A 68 0.12 0.66 10.33
N ARG A 69 1.28 1.04 10.85
CA ARG A 69 1.41 2.00 11.95
C ARG A 69 0.84 3.36 11.58
N CYS A 70 0.15 4.00 12.52
CA CYS A 70 -0.32 5.37 12.41
C CYS A 70 0.83 6.36 12.20
N SER A 71 1.95 6.20 12.92
CA SER A 71 3.16 7.01 12.67
C SER A 71 3.69 6.83 11.25
N ALA A 72 3.53 5.64 10.68
CA ALA A 72 3.93 5.38 9.31
C ALA A 72 2.93 5.92 8.26
N ALA A 73 1.71 6.28 8.65
CA ALA A 73 0.64 6.80 7.78
C ALA A 73 0.79 8.29 7.46
N MET A 74 1.48 9.04 8.33
CA MET A 74 1.67 10.48 8.16
C MET A 74 2.75 10.78 7.12
N PRO A 75 2.45 11.57 6.06
CA PRO A 75 3.44 11.98 5.05
C PRO A 75 4.67 12.67 5.67
N ALA A 76 4.45 13.50 6.68
CA ALA A 76 5.48 14.25 7.40
C ALA A 76 6.47 13.36 8.18
N GLN A 77 6.10 12.12 8.53
CA GLN A 77 6.94 11.20 9.31
C GLN A 77 7.77 10.25 8.44
N GLN A 78 7.78 10.46 7.11
CA GLN A 78 8.47 9.62 6.14
C GLN A 78 8.12 8.13 6.19
N GLY A 79 6.92 7.82 6.68
CA GLY A 79 6.47 6.44 6.86
C GLY A 79 6.16 5.73 5.55
N SER A 80 6.27 4.41 5.58
CA SER A 80 5.97 3.54 4.45
C SER A 80 4.53 3.04 4.41
N ASN A 81 3.59 3.60 5.20
CA ASN A 81 2.17 3.23 5.14
C ASN A 81 1.48 4.00 4.01
N TYR A 82 1.52 3.43 2.81
CA TYR A 82 0.93 4.01 1.61
C TYR A 82 -0.59 3.87 1.57
N SER A 83 -1.18 3.08 2.47
CA SER A 83 -2.63 2.97 2.62
C SER A 83 -3.23 4.18 3.35
N LYS A 84 -2.39 5.03 3.97
CA LYS A 84 -2.79 6.15 4.83
C LYS A 84 -3.76 5.72 5.94
N TRP A 85 -3.71 4.45 6.31
CA TRP A 85 -4.59 3.86 7.29
C TRP A 85 -4.05 4.08 8.70
N CYS A 86 -4.85 4.67 9.57
CA CYS A 86 -4.55 4.82 10.99
C CYS A 86 -5.78 4.42 11.80
N TYR A 87 -5.62 3.42 12.66
CA TYR A 87 -6.72 2.86 13.44
C TYR A 87 -6.28 2.60 14.88
N LYS A 88 -6.95 3.26 15.82
CA LYS A 88 -6.58 3.26 17.24
C LYS A 88 -6.58 1.84 17.86
N PRO A 89 -7.60 0.99 17.65
CA PRO A 89 -7.58 -0.36 18.20
C PRO A 89 -6.43 -1.23 17.68
N PHE A 90 -5.93 -0.96 16.47
CA PHE A 90 -4.73 -1.65 15.97
C PHE A 90 -3.46 -1.16 16.67
N GLU A 91 -3.29 0.17 16.82
CA GLU A 91 -2.15 0.75 17.56
C GLU A 91 -2.08 0.24 19.01
N ASP A 92 -3.24 0.04 19.64
CA ASP A 92 -3.35 -0.45 21.01
C ASP A 92 -2.87 -1.90 21.16
N LEU A 93 -2.79 -2.67 20.06
CA LEU A 93 -2.21 -4.01 20.05
C LEU A 93 -0.70 -3.94 19.76
N ILE A 94 -0.30 -3.21 18.73
CA ILE A 94 1.08 -3.27 18.23
C ILE A 94 2.08 -2.44 19.05
N GLN A 95 1.67 -1.35 19.71
CA GLN A 95 2.60 -0.54 20.51
C GLN A 95 3.04 -1.28 21.78
N PRO A 96 2.13 -1.90 22.58
CA PRO A 96 2.54 -2.71 23.73
C PRO A 96 3.37 -3.93 23.34
N ALA A 97 3.01 -4.62 22.25
CA ALA A 97 3.73 -5.79 21.75
C ALA A 97 5.21 -5.48 21.40
N ARG A 98 5.52 -4.24 21.01
CA ARG A 98 6.89 -3.78 20.75
C ARG A 98 7.66 -3.36 22.00
N ALA A 99 6.96 -2.93 23.04
CA ALA A 99 7.56 -2.45 24.27
C ALA A 99 7.90 -3.60 25.24
N THR A 100 7.25 -4.75 25.10
CA THR A 100 7.48 -5.93 25.95
C THR A 100 8.58 -6.84 25.41
N ASP A 101 9.35 -7.43 26.32
CA ASP A 101 10.33 -8.50 26.09
C ASP A 101 9.75 -9.91 26.26
N ASP A 102 8.54 -10.03 26.84
CA ASP A 102 7.82 -11.28 27.03
C ASP A 102 7.26 -11.79 25.70
N HIS A 103 7.86 -12.86 25.20
CA HIS A 103 7.47 -13.53 23.96
C HIS A 103 5.98 -13.95 23.94
N ASN A 104 5.44 -14.37 25.09
CA ASN A 104 4.07 -14.85 25.19
C ASN A 104 3.05 -13.71 25.19
N LYS A 105 3.44 -12.51 25.62
CA LYS A 105 2.59 -11.31 25.53
C LYS A 105 2.65 -10.63 24.15
N ARG A 106 3.70 -10.90 23.38
CA ARG A 106 3.91 -10.32 22.05
C ARG A 106 3.16 -11.06 20.93
N ASN A 107 3.05 -12.38 21.04
CA ASN A 107 2.40 -13.24 20.04
C ASN A 107 0.90 -13.37 20.29
#